data_AF-A0A8X6KHF4-F1
#
_entry.id   AF-A0A8X6KHF4-F1
#
_cell.length_a   1.000
_cell.length_b   1.000
_cell.length_c   1.000
_cell.angle_alpha   90.00
_cell.angle_beta   90.00
_cell.angle_gamma   90.00
#
_symmetry.space_group_name_H-M   'P 1'
#
loop_
_entity.id
_entity.type
_entity.pdbx_description
1 polymer ?
#
loop_
_entity_poly.entity_id
_entity_poly.type
_entity_poly.pdbx_seq_one_letter_code
_entity_poly.pdbx_strand_id
1 'polypeptide(L)'
;MYLWIENNIRGGICCIGKRYSCSNNPFVPETFDAKREKSYIIAVDANNLYGYTMAQSLSISNFKFFSESEKFFFNVLHLSAKDDIGYFLEVDLSYPSTLHDSHDFPLAPDHTEITFDMFSPYQKKVDKKSWS
;
A
#
# COMPACT_ATOMS: atom_id res chain seq x y z
N MET A 1 -13.70 20.24 -6.38
CA MET A 1 -13.50 19.44 -5.15
C MET A 1 -14.10 18.04 -5.28
N TYR A 2 -15.38 17.88 -5.60
CA TYR A 2 -15.98 16.55 -5.85
C TYR A 2 -15.15 15.68 -6.81
N LEU A 3 -14.88 16.15 -8.03
CA LEU A 3 -14.06 15.42 -9.01
C LEU A 3 -12.63 15.16 -8.53
N TRP A 4 -12.07 16.08 -7.75
CA TRP A 4 -10.73 15.92 -7.18
C TRP A 4 -10.73 14.76 -6.17
N ILE A 5 -11.78 14.63 -5.35
CA ILE A 5 -11.92 13.50 -4.43
C ILE A 5 -12.17 12.21 -5.22
N GLU A 6 -13.13 12.17 -6.14
CA GLU A 6 -13.47 10.96 -6.90
C GLU A 6 -12.27 10.41 -7.68
N ASN A 7 -11.52 11.27 -8.36
CA ASN A 7 -10.33 10.85 -9.11
C ASN A 7 -9.21 10.31 -8.21
N ASN A 8 -9.27 10.57 -6.90
CA ASN A 8 -8.29 10.09 -5.91
C ASN A 8 -8.81 8.93 -5.05
N ILE A 9 -10.05 8.46 -5.26
CA ILE A 9 -10.53 7.24 -4.61
C ILE A 9 -9.75 6.05 -5.18
N ARG A 10 -9.33 5.13 -4.30
CA ARG A 10 -8.61 3.89 -4.64
C ARG A 10 -9.30 2.70 -3.99
N GLY A 11 -9.16 1.54 -4.64
CA GLY A 11 -9.66 0.27 -4.13
C GLY A 11 -8.73 -0.36 -3.10
N GLY A 12 -8.93 -1.66 -2.84
CA GLY A 12 -8.04 -2.43 -1.98
C GLY A 12 -6.61 -2.50 -2.54
N ILE A 13 -5.63 -2.55 -1.63
CA ILE A 13 -4.23 -2.67 -2.00
C ILE A 13 -3.87 -4.15 -2.13
N CYS A 14 -3.32 -4.54 -3.27
CA CYS A 14 -2.74 -5.87 -3.50
C CYS A 14 -1.27 -5.70 -3.86
N CYS A 15 -0.38 -6.22 -3.01
CA CYS A 15 1.06 -6.08 -3.17
C CYS A 15 1.78 -7.39 -2.81
N ILE A 16 2.85 -7.70 -3.55
CA ILE A 16 3.74 -8.84 -3.28
C ILE A 16 5.17 -8.29 -3.14
N GLY A 17 5.60 -8.07 -1.89
CA GLY A 17 6.98 -7.65 -1.61
C GLY A 17 8.00 -8.77 -1.82
N LYS A 18 7.66 -9.99 -1.38
CA LYS A 18 8.52 -11.18 -1.51
C LYS A 18 7.84 -12.26 -2.37
N ARG A 19 8.44 -12.58 -3.52
CA ARG A 19 7.88 -13.54 -4.50
C ARG A 19 7.79 -14.99 -4.00
N TYR A 20 8.72 -15.40 -3.13
CA TYR A 20 8.77 -16.76 -2.63
C TYR A 20 9.31 -16.77 -1.20
N SER A 21 8.60 -17.46 -0.32
CA SER A 21 9.04 -17.75 1.04
C SER A 21 8.66 -19.19 1.36
N CYS A 22 9.53 -19.89 2.08
CA CYS A 22 9.30 -21.25 2.52
C CYS A 22 9.72 -21.37 3.98
N SER A 23 8.90 -22.02 4.78
CA SER A 23 9.13 -22.24 6.21
C SER A 23 9.50 -23.68 6.50
N ASN A 24 10.42 -23.90 7.43
CA ASN A 24 10.77 -25.21 7.93
C ASN A 24 9.81 -25.61 9.06
N ASN A 25 8.60 -26.03 8.67
CA ASN A 25 7.50 -26.28 9.58
C ASN A 25 7.42 -27.78 9.95
N PRO A 26 7.57 -28.18 11.23
CA PRO A 26 7.50 -29.58 11.66
C PRO A 26 6.12 -30.23 11.45
N PHE A 27 5.07 -29.44 11.23
CA PHE A 27 3.72 -29.94 10.90
C PHE A 27 3.56 -30.31 9.42
N VAL A 28 4.59 -30.11 8.59
CA VAL A 28 4.63 -30.50 7.16
C VAL A 28 5.78 -31.49 6.96
N PRO A 29 5.59 -32.78 7.28
CA PRO A 29 6.68 -33.76 7.36
C PRO A 29 7.44 -33.96 6.04
N GLU A 30 6.78 -33.74 4.91
CA GLU A 30 7.35 -33.96 3.57
C GLU A 30 8.51 -33.02 3.26
N THR A 31 8.53 -31.83 3.88
CA THR A 31 9.52 -30.78 3.60
C THR A 31 10.32 -30.36 4.83
N PHE A 32 10.04 -30.93 6.00
CA PHE A 32 10.71 -30.60 7.25
C PHE A 32 12.13 -31.18 7.32
N ASP A 33 13.09 -30.35 7.74
CA ASP A 33 14.47 -30.74 8.02
C ASP A 33 14.81 -30.45 9.49
N ALA A 34 15.03 -31.52 10.26
CA ALA A 34 15.39 -31.45 11.68
C ALA A 34 16.76 -30.77 11.93
N LYS A 35 17.62 -30.64 10.91
CA LYS A 35 18.91 -29.94 11.00
C LYS A 35 18.79 -28.43 10.86
N ARG A 36 17.63 -27.92 10.41
CA ARG A 36 17.39 -26.50 10.21
C ARG A 36 16.52 -25.94 11.33
N GLU A 37 16.66 -24.64 11.58
CA GLU A 37 15.79 -23.94 12.53
C GLU A 37 14.33 -24.05 12.09
N LYS A 38 13.42 -24.20 13.06
CA LYS A 38 11.97 -24.27 12.79
C LYS A 38 11.45 -22.88 12.44
N SER A 39 10.62 -22.79 11.42
CA SER A 39 9.95 -21.54 11.06
C SER A 39 8.53 -21.79 10.57
N TYR A 40 7.73 -20.72 10.54
CA TYR A 40 6.31 -20.76 10.20
C TYR A 40 5.97 -19.55 9.31
N ILE A 41 4.98 -19.71 8.44
CA ILE A 41 4.33 -18.61 7.73
C ILE A 41 2.97 -18.38 8.39
N ILE A 42 2.68 -17.14 8.75
CA ILE A 42 1.39 -16.75 9.30
C ILE A 42 0.55 -16.10 8.20
N ALA A 43 -0.72 -16.50 8.12
CA ALA A 43 -1.74 -15.80 7.37
C ALA A 43 -2.62 -15.04 8.36
N VAL A 44 -2.67 -13.72 8.21
CA VAL A 44 -3.50 -12.84 9.04
C VAL A 44 -4.57 -12.24 8.15
N ASP A 45 -5.81 -12.26 8.63
CA ASP A 45 -6.96 -11.64 7.98
C ASP A 45 -7.69 -10.72 8.96
N ALA A 46 -8.14 -9.58 8.46
CA ALA A 46 -8.86 -8.59 9.25
C ALA A 46 -10.36 -8.83 9.13
N ASN A 47 -10.98 -9.27 10.21
CA ASN A 47 -12.44 -9.42 10.30
C ASN A 47 -13.12 -8.06 10.12
N ASN A 48 -13.91 -7.90 9.06
CA ASN A 48 -14.68 -6.69 8.76
C ASN A 48 -13.81 -5.42 8.67
N LEU A 49 -12.75 -5.46 7.86
CA LEU A 49 -11.80 -4.35 7.67
C LEU A 49 -12.50 -3.01 7.38
N TYR A 50 -13.42 -2.97 6.40
CA TYR A 50 -14.15 -1.72 6.08
C TYR A 50 -15.06 -1.26 7.22
N GLY A 51 -15.74 -2.18 7.91
CA GLY A 51 -16.57 -1.82 9.06
C GLY A 51 -15.77 -1.23 10.21
N TYR A 52 -14.57 -1.75 10.47
CA TYR A 52 -13.65 -1.16 11.45
C TYR A 52 -13.24 0.26 11.05
N THR A 53 -12.89 0.48 9.78
CA THR A 53 -12.53 1.81 9.27
C THR A 53 -13.71 2.78 9.31
N MET A 54 -14.93 2.31 9.03
CA MET A 54 -16.15 3.13 9.13
C MET A 54 -16.50 3.53 10.57
N ALA A 55 -15.97 2.83 11.57
CA ALA A 55 -16.11 3.22 12.98
C ALA A 55 -15.06 4.25 13.44
N GLN A 56 -14.08 4.60 12.58
CA GLN A 56 -13.10 5.65 12.86
C GLN A 56 -13.63 7.04 12.47
N SER A 57 -12.86 8.09 12.78
CA SER A 57 -13.18 9.46 12.33
C SER A 57 -13.12 9.54 10.80
N LEU A 58 -14.18 10.04 10.17
CA LEU A 58 -14.30 10.20 8.72
C LEU A 58 -14.64 11.66 8.37
N SER A 59 -14.08 12.13 7.25
CA SER A 59 -14.39 13.46 6.72
C SER A 59 -15.83 13.51 6.19
N ILE A 60 -16.72 14.23 6.87
CA ILE A 60 -18.16 14.27 6.55
C ILE A 60 -18.63 15.55 5.84
N SER A 61 -18.01 16.70 6.08
CA SER A 61 -18.52 17.99 5.59
C SER A 61 -17.48 19.12 5.68
N ASN A 62 -17.89 20.35 5.30
CA ASN A 62 -17.10 21.58 5.41
C ASN A 62 -15.75 21.56 4.68
N PHE A 63 -15.69 20.79 3.59
CA PHE A 63 -14.51 20.74 2.75
C PHE A 63 -14.22 22.13 2.17
N LYS A 64 -12.97 22.58 2.31
CA LYS A 64 -12.46 23.82 1.74
C LYS A 64 -11.05 23.62 1.22
N PHE A 65 -10.72 24.28 0.12
CA PHE A 65 -9.33 24.43 -0.27
C PHE A 65 -8.68 25.50 0.62
N PHE A 66 -7.40 25.31 0.92
CA PHE A 66 -6.62 26.30 1.65
C PHE A 66 -6.41 27.56 0.80
N SER A 67 -6.41 28.70 1.47
CA SER A 67 -5.79 29.92 0.95
C SER A 67 -4.26 29.77 0.89
N GLU A 68 -3.59 30.63 0.13
CA GLU A 68 -2.12 30.63 0.07
C GLU A 68 -1.47 30.91 1.43
N SER A 69 -2.11 31.73 2.28
CA SER A 69 -1.60 31.97 3.64
C SER A 69 -1.77 30.74 4.54
N GLU A 70 -2.89 30.04 4.47
CA GLU A 70 -3.10 28.79 5.23
C GLU A 70 -2.07 27.73 4.82
N LYS A 71 -1.76 27.60 3.53
CA LYS A 71 -0.72 26.68 3.03
C LYS A 71 0.66 27.02 3.60
N PHE A 72 1.02 28.30 3.63
CA PHE A 72 2.35 28.73 4.10
C PHE A 72 2.61 28.37 5.57
N PHE A 73 1.59 28.42 6.42
CA PHE A 73 1.71 28.09 7.84
C PHE A 73 1.39 26.62 8.18
N PHE A 74 1.02 25.82 7.18
CA PHE A 74 0.63 24.43 7.39
C PHE A 74 1.85 23.55 7.66
N ASN A 75 1.76 22.73 8.70
CA ASN A 75 2.79 21.73 9.03
C ASN A 75 2.13 20.38 9.30
N VAL A 76 2.33 19.45 8.36
CA VAL A 76 1.79 18.08 8.43
C VAL A 76 2.28 17.31 9.66
N LEU A 77 3.46 17.63 10.18
CA LEU A 77 4.07 16.92 11.32
C LEU A 77 3.37 17.21 12.65
N HIS A 78 2.52 18.23 12.70
CA HIS A 78 1.78 18.61 13.91
C HIS A 78 0.37 18.00 13.96
N LEU A 79 -0.02 17.23 12.95
CA LEU A 79 -1.34 16.61 12.88
C LEU A 79 -1.44 15.37 13.76
N SER A 80 -2.64 15.12 14.29
CA SER A 80 -3.01 13.92 15.02
C SER A 80 -4.16 13.20 14.33
N ALA A 81 -4.12 11.87 14.37
CA ALA A 81 -5.20 11.02 13.85
C ALA A 81 -6.55 11.21 14.59
N LYS A 82 -6.54 11.92 15.71
CA LYS A 82 -7.72 12.21 16.54
C LYS A 82 -8.25 13.64 16.37
N ASP A 83 -7.67 14.43 15.47
CA ASP A 83 -8.11 15.79 15.25
C ASP A 83 -9.51 15.83 14.62
N ASP A 84 -10.27 16.86 14.96
CA ASP A 84 -11.62 17.06 14.42
C ASP A 84 -11.61 17.47 12.93
N ILE A 85 -10.45 17.91 12.42
CA ILE A 85 -10.27 18.38 11.05
C ILE A 85 -9.30 17.44 10.32
N GLY A 86 -9.78 16.81 9.27
CA GLY A 86 -8.97 16.03 8.33
C GLY A 86 -8.43 16.88 7.18
N TYR A 87 -7.30 16.45 6.61
CA TYR A 87 -6.65 17.11 5.48
C TYR A 87 -6.40 16.10 4.35
N PHE A 88 -6.63 16.55 3.11
CA PHE A 88 -6.14 15.86 1.93
C PHE A 88 -5.01 16.68 1.34
N LEU A 89 -3.87 16.05 1.06
CA LEU A 89 -2.65 16.73 0.64
C LEU A 89 -2.22 16.24 -0.74
N GLU A 90 -2.01 17.19 -1.64
CA GLU A 90 -1.32 16.97 -2.91
C GLU A 90 0.10 17.51 -2.74
N VAL A 91 1.09 16.62 -2.84
CA VAL A 91 2.48 16.92 -2.50
C VAL A 91 3.44 16.32 -3.50
N ASP A 92 4.57 17.00 -3.70
CA ASP A 92 5.73 16.40 -4.35
C ASP A 92 6.46 15.53 -3.33
N LEU A 93 6.70 14.27 -3.69
CA LEU A 93 7.41 13.31 -2.84
C LEU A 93 8.79 13.00 -3.43
N SER A 94 9.82 13.11 -2.59
CA SER A 94 11.14 12.57 -2.88
C SER A 94 11.36 11.32 -2.04
N TYR A 95 11.67 10.19 -2.68
CA TYR A 95 11.90 8.92 -2.01
C TYR A 95 13.37 8.47 -2.22
N PRO A 96 14.21 8.49 -1.17
CA PRO A 96 15.62 8.13 -1.27
C PRO A 96 15.81 6.67 -1.71
N SER A 97 16.68 6.46 -2.69
CA SER A 97 17.00 5.13 -3.23
C SER A 97 17.55 4.15 -2.18
N THR A 98 18.22 4.66 -1.14
CA THR A 98 18.76 3.86 -0.04
C THR A 98 17.69 3.15 0.79
N LEU A 99 16.43 3.58 0.71
CA LEU A 99 15.31 2.98 1.44
C LEU A 99 14.56 1.91 0.62
N HIS A 100 14.89 1.76 -0.66
CA HIS A 100 14.16 0.87 -1.57
C HIS A 100 14.26 -0.60 -1.16
N ASP A 101 15.45 -1.04 -0.72
CA ASP A 101 15.68 -2.43 -0.32
C ASP A 101 15.10 -2.75 1.07
N SER A 102 14.85 -1.73 1.90
CA SER A 102 14.31 -1.92 3.26
C SER A 102 12.79 -1.89 3.33
N HIS A 103 12.11 -1.39 2.30
CA HIS A 103 10.66 -1.19 2.33
C HIS A 103 9.99 -2.02 1.23
N ASP A 104 9.10 -2.92 1.66
CA ASP A 104 8.35 -3.81 0.77
C ASP A 104 7.04 -3.19 0.24
N PHE A 105 6.61 -2.05 0.78
CA PHE A 105 5.30 -1.46 0.49
C PHE A 105 5.41 -0.15 -0.31
N PRO A 106 4.63 0.01 -1.40
CA PRO A 106 4.59 1.27 -2.13
C PRO A 106 3.85 2.33 -1.31
N LEU A 107 4.57 3.36 -0.86
CA LEU A 107 4.03 4.40 0.03
C LEU A 107 3.07 5.37 -0.67
N ALA A 108 3.24 5.60 -1.97
CA ALA A 108 2.45 6.53 -2.77
C ALA A 108 2.16 5.92 -4.17
N PRO A 109 1.26 4.92 -4.25
CA PRO A 109 0.93 4.30 -5.54
C PRO A 109 0.13 5.27 -6.41
N ASP A 110 0.55 5.42 -7.66
CA ASP A 110 -0.13 6.23 -8.68
C ASP A 110 -1.07 5.37 -9.54
N HIS A 111 -2.11 5.99 -10.09
CA HIS A 111 -3.00 5.36 -11.05
C HIS A 111 -2.39 5.44 -12.45
N THR A 112 -1.60 4.42 -12.81
CA THR A 112 -0.93 4.34 -14.11
C THR A 112 -1.38 3.10 -14.88
N GLU A 113 -1.58 3.25 -16.19
CA GLU A 113 -1.76 2.12 -17.09
C GLU A 113 -0.42 1.42 -17.30
N ILE A 114 -0.34 0.13 -16.97
CA ILE A 114 0.90 -0.63 -17.15
C ILE A 114 1.01 -1.06 -18.61
N THR A 115 2.02 -0.54 -19.30
CA THR A 115 2.30 -0.89 -20.69
C THR A 115 3.24 -2.10 -20.78
N PHE A 116 3.21 -2.81 -21.90
CA PHE A 116 4.00 -4.04 -22.09
C PHE A 116 5.51 -3.81 -21.97
N ASP A 117 6.01 -2.64 -22.33
CA ASP A 117 7.42 -2.28 -22.20
C ASP A 117 7.89 -2.24 -20.74
N MET A 118 7.01 -1.89 -19.80
CA MET A 118 7.28 -1.89 -18.34
C MET A 118 7.44 -3.30 -17.76
N PHE A 119 7.03 -4.34 -18.49
CA PHE A 119 7.15 -5.71 -18.00
C PHE A 119 8.61 -6.16 -17.96
N SER A 120 8.98 -6.86 -16.88
CA SER A 120 10.25 -7.57 -16.80
C SER A 120 10.36 -8.65 -17.90
N PRO A 121 11.58 -9.08 -18.27
CA PRO A 121 11.77 -10.14 -19.26
C PRO A 121 11.00 -11.44 -18.95
N TYR A 122 10.87 -11.77 -17.66
CA TYR A 122 10.09 -12.92 -17.21
C TYR A 122 8.59 -12.74 -17.45
N GLN A 123 8.02 -11.59 -17.05
CA GLN A 123 6.60 -11.28 -17.28
C GLN A 123 6.25 -11.32 -18.78
N LYS A 124 7.11 -10.74 -19.63
CA LYS A 124 6.95 -10.79 -21.11
C LYS A 124 6.93 -12.22 -21.66
N LYS A 125 7.63 -13.16 -21.01
CA LYS A 125 7.67 -14.58 -21.42
C LYS A 125 6.44 -15.36 -20.96
N VAL A 126 5.92 -15.07 -19.77
CA VAL A 126 4.75 -15.74 -19.20
C VAL A 126 3.46 -15.24 -19.85
N ASP A 127 3.34 -13.94 -20.10
CA ASP A 127 2.17 -13.33 -20.74
C ASP A 127 1.84 -13.97 -22.10
N LYS A 128 2.87 -14.30 -22.90
CA LYS A 128 2.73 -15.02 -24.17
C LYS A 128 2.19 -16.45 -24.05
N LYS A 129 2.16 -17.04 -22.85
CA LYS A 129 1.66 -18.39 -22.58
C LYS A 129 0.28 -18.42 -21.92
N SER A 130 -0.18 -17.30 -21.36
CA SER A 130 -1.42 -17.23 -20.59
C SER A 130 -2.69 -17.19 -21.47
N TRP A 131 -2.53 -17.07 -22.80
CA TRP A 131 -3.61 -16.94 -23.79
C TRP A 131 -3.60 -18.06 -24.84
N SER A 132 -3.11 -19.25 -24.48
CA SER A 132 -3.21 -20.50 -25.27
C SER A 132 -3.85 -21.59 -24.45
#